data_AF-A0ABD1Y076-F1
#
_entry.id   AF-A0ABD1Y076-F1
#
_cell.length_a   1.000
_cell.length_b   1.000
_cell.length_c   1.000
_cell.angle_alpha   90.00
_cell.angle_beta   90.00
_cell.angle_gamma   90.00
#
_symmetry.space_group_name_H-M   'P 1'
#
loop_
_entity.id
_entity.type
_entity.pdbx_description
1 polymer ?
#
loop_
_entity_poly.entity_id
_entity_poly.type
_entity_poly.pdbx_seq_one_letter_code
_entity_poly.pdbx_strand_id
1 'polypeptide(L)'
;MEEQAVQGKDIIHWTGPGTNQSVEVNVGTEDRPNVIRIGATLSPQERQQYVNLLREFKHVLAADYRDMKGIPPEIVEHRIDLLPNTRPLWNQRYRLNPNYAERVKKELDKLLEARFIYPVETPAWLSPIVVVLKKNGKL
;
A
#
# COMPACT_ATOMS: atom_id res chain seq x y z
N MET A 1 8.41 38.18 -22.30
CA MET A 1 9.23 37.60 -21.21
C MET A 1 8.60 36.27 -20.89
N GLU A 2 9.37 35.24 -21.16
CA GLU A 2 8.98 33.84 -21.21
C GLU A 2 9.26 33.23 -19.84
N GLU A 3 8.22 32.78 -19.15
CA GLU A 3 8.33 32.23 -17.80
C GLU A 3 8.75 30.75 -17.92
N GLN A 4 10.06 30.52 -17.86
CA GLN A 4 10.61 29.17 -17.76
C GLN A 4 10.42 28.65 -16.33
N ALA A 5 9.68 27.55 -16.23
CA ALA A 5 9.52 26.78 -15.00
C ALA A 5 10.88 26.19 -14.58
N VAL A 6 11.25 26.43 -13.32
CA VAL A 6 12.44 25.84 -12.69
C VAL A 6 12.21 24.35 -12.48
N GLN A 7 12.94 23.54 -13.24
CA GLN A 7 12.97 22.09 -13.14
C GLN A 7 14.06 21.66 -12.13
N GLY A 8 13.66 20.97 -11.07
CA GLY A 8 14.55 20.26 -10.16
C GLY A 8 13.74 19.25 -9.34
N LYS A 9 14.20 18.04 -9.03
CA LYS A 9 15.51 17.41 -9.20
C LYS A 9 15.26 15.90 -9.09
N ASP A 10 15.68 15.18 -10.12
CA ASP A 10 16.28 13.85 -10.12
C ASP A 10 15.89 12.89 -8.99
N ILE A 11 14.84 12.09 -9.23
CA ILE A 11 14.75 10.75 -8.64
C ILE A 11 15.69 9.88 -9.46
N ILE A 12 16.70 9.31 -8.80
CA ILE A 12 17.45 8.16 -9.32
C ILE A 12 16.45 7.02 -9.57
N HIS A 13 15.90 6.98 -10.78
CA HIS A 13 15.35 5.77 -11.33
C HIS A 13 16.56 4.88 -11.59
N TRP A 14 16.71 3.78 -10.84
CA TRP A 14 17.68 2.77 -11.24
C TRP A 14 17.16 2.14 -12.53
N THR A 15 17.59 2.67 -13.68
CA THR A 15 17.60 1.96 -14.96
C THR A 15 18.97 1.33 -15.09
N GLY A 16 19.15 0.13 -14.53
CA GLY A 16 20.28 -0.70 -14.92
C GLY A 16 20.24 -0.99 -16.42
N PRO A 17 21.38 -1.24 -17.08
CA PRO A 17 21.41 -1.61 -18.49
C PRO A 17 20.93 -3.06 -18.60
N GLY A 18 19.62 -3.23 -18.73
CA GLY A 18 18.95 -4.49 -18.94
C GLY A 18 17.50 -4.18 -19.26
N THR A 19 16.98 -4.75 -20.34
CA THR A 19 15.57 -4.66 -20.71
C THR A 19 14.68 -4.85 -19.47
N ASN A 20 13.75 -3.92 -19.22
CA ASN A 20 12.69 -4.00 -18.19
C ASN A 20 11.70 -5.17 -18.42
N GLN A 21 12.14 -6.24 -19.08
CA GLN A 21 11.36 -7.42 -19.36
C GLN A 21 11.26 -8.25 -18.10
N SER A 22 10.03 -8.42 -17.65
CA SER A 22 9.67 -9.30 -16.53
C SER A 22 8.61 -10.26 -17.00
N VAL A 23 8.61 -11.45 -16.41
CA VAL A 23 7.60 -12.48 -16.61
C VAL A 23 6.75 -12.58 -15.35
N GLU A 24 5.44 -12.68 -15.54
CA GLU A 24 4.51 -12.91 -14.45
C GLU A 24 4.52 -14.39 -14.06
N VAL A 25 4.54 -14.64 -12.76
CA VAL A 25 4.45 -15.99 -12.19
C VAL A 25 3.46 -15.98 -11.05
N ASN A 26 2.52 -16.93 -11.06
CA ASN A 26 1.66 -17.20 -9.93
C ASN A 26 2.41 -18.08 -8.90
N VAL A 27 2.67 -17.51 -7.73
CA VAL A 27 3.23 -18.22 -6.55
C VAL A 27 2.17 -18.58 -5.52
N GLY A 28 0.92 -18.16 -5.73
CA GLY A 28 -0.25 -18.57 -4.97
C GLY A 28 -0.86 -19.87 -5.49
N THR A 29 -2.13 -20.08 -5.17
CA THR A 29 -2.94 -21.21 -5.65
C THR A 29 -3.84 -20.78 -6.81
N GLU A 30 -4.60 -21.71 -7.39
CA GLU A 30 -5.56 -21.38 -8.45
C GLU A 30 -6.76 -20.60 -7.91
N ASP A 31 -7.22 -20.95 -6.71
CA ASP A 31 -8.33 -20.28 -6.00
C ASP A 31 -7.92 -18.93 -5.39
N ARG A 32 -6.63 -18.75 -5.07
CA ARG A 32 -6.08 -17.51 -4.53
C ARG A 32 -4.74 -17.17 -5.21
N PRO A 33 -4.77 -16.61 -6.42
CA PRO A 33 -3.56 -16.29 -7.16
C PRO A 33 -2.77 -15.17 -6.47
N ASN A 34 -1.45 -15.33 -6.44
CA ASN A 34 -0.50 -14.29 -6.04
C ASN A 34 0.52 -14.13 -7.18
N VAL A 35 0.28 -13.13 -8.03
CA VAL A 35 1.08 -12.90 -9.23
C VAL A 35 2.21 -11.93 -8.91
N ILE A 36 3.43 -12.41 -9.09
CA ILE A 36 4.65 -11.63 -8.91
C ILE A 36 5.42 -11.54 -10.23
N ARG A 37 6.22 -10.48 -10.37
CA ARG A 37 7.06 -10.27 -11.54
C ARG A 37 8.48 -10.71 -11.25
N ILE A 38 9.03 -11.59 -12.08
CA ILE A 38 10.40 -12.08 -12.01
C ILE A 38 11.14 -11.62 -13.27
N GLY A 39 12.45 -11.34 -13.19
CA GLY A 39 13.25 -10.92 -14.34
C GLY A 39 13.16 -11.91 -15.51
N ALA A 40 12.92 -11.42 -16.72
CA ALA A 40 12.80 -12.27 -17.92
C ALA A 40 14.15 -12.83 -18.41
N THR A 41 15.26 -12.30 -17.91
CA THR A 41 16.63 -12.72 -18.27
C THR A 41 17.09 -13.97 -17.53
N LEU A 42 16.32 -14.47 -16.55
CA LEU A 42 16.67 -15.68 -15.81
C LEU A 42 16.60 -16.91 -16.69
N SER A 43 17.56 -17.82 -16.51
CA SER A 43 17.49 -19.15 -17.12
C SER A 43 16.26 -19.92 -16.57
N PRO A 44 15.76 -20.94 -17.30
CA PRO A 44 14.64 -21.75 -16.82
C PRO A 44 14.90 -22.39 -15.45
N GLN A 45 16.15 -22.80 -15.18
CA GLN A 45 16.54 -23.41 -13.92
C GLN A 45 16.52 -22.41 -12.76
N GLU A 46 17.12 -21.23 -12.93
CA GLU A 46 17.11 -20.17 -11.91
C GLU A 46 15.68 -19.72 -11.64
N ARG A 47 14.88 -19.50 -12.69
CA ARG A 47 13.46 -19.14 -12.55
C ARG A 47 12.73 -20.18 -11.69
N GLN A 48 12.94 -21.47 -11.94
CA GLN A 48 12.30 -22.51 -11.15
C GLN A 48 12.75 -22.50 -9.69
N GLN A 49 14.05 -22.28 -9.43
CA GLN A 49 14.57 -22.15 -8.06
C GLN A 49 13.94 -20.98 -7.31
N TYR A 50 13.83 -19.80 -7.94
CA TYR A 50 13.17 -18.64 -7.34
C TYR A 50 11.69 -18.89 -7.08
N VAL A 51 10.98 -19.51 -8.03
CA VAL A 51 9.55 -19.82 -7.84
C VAL A 51 9.35 -20.80 -6.70
N ASN A 52 10.21 -21.81 -6.56
CA ASN A 52 10.16 -22.75 -5.44
C ASN A 52 10.39 -22.03 -4.11
N LEU A 53 11.41 -21.17 -4.03
CA LEU A 53 11.70 -20.37 -2.84
C LEU A 53 10.51 -19.48 -2.44
N LEU A 54 9.91 -18.78 -3.41
CA LEU A 54 8.79 -17.86 -3.16
C LEU A 54 7.52 -18.60 -2.73
N ARG A 55 7.34 -19.84 -3.20
CA ARG A 55 6.27 -20.74 -2.73
C ARG A 55 6.53 -21.27 -1.32
N GLU A 56 7.78 -21.60 -1.00
CA GLU A 56 8.20 -22.04 0.33
C GLU A 56 7.96 -20.94 1.37
N PHE A 57 8.37 -19.70 1.06
CA PHE A 57 8.21 -18.54 1.92
C PHE A 57 6.96 -17.72 1.64
N LYS A 58 5.91 -18.33 1.05
CA LYS A 58 4.65 -17.64 0.72
C LYS A 58 3.99 -16.94 1.91
N HIS A 59 4.24 -17.44 3.12
CA HIS A 59 3.70 -16.92 4.37
C HIS A 59 4.32 -15.59 4.81
N VAL A 60 5.49 -15.24 4.28
CA VAL A 60 6.18 -13.96 4.52
C VAL A 60 5.69 -12.89 3.54
N LEU A 61 5.11 -13.29 2.41
CA LEU A 61 4.60 -12.39 1.39
C LEU A 61 3.15 -12.01 1.67
N ALA A 62 2.85 -10.73 1.55
CA ALA A 62 1.47 -10.24 1.61
C ALA A 62 0.89 -10.10 0.20
N ALA A 63 -0.04 -10.98 -0.17
CA ALA A 63 -0.79 -10.84 -1.42
C ALA A 63 -1.99 -9.88 -1.25
N ASP A 64 -2.58 -9.87 -0.05
CA ASP A 64 -3.73 -9.08 0.35
C ASP A 64 -3.53 -8.53 1.78
N TYR A 65 -4.30 -7.53 2.19
CA TYR A 65 -4.27 -6.98 3.55
C TYR A 65 -4.52 -8.04 4.63
N ARG A 66 -5.28 -9.10 4.32
CA ARG A 66 -5.52 -10.23 5.24
C ARG A 66 -4.25 -11.03 5.56
N ASP A 67 -3.23 -10.98 4.70
CA ASP A 67 -1.95 -11.66 4.92
C ASP A 67 -1.00 -10.82 5.79
N MET A 68 -1.24 -9.51 5.86
CA MET A 68 -0.47 -8.57 6.67
C MET A 68 -0.94 -8.63 8.13
N LYS A 69 -0.71 -9.77 8.78
CA LYS A 69 -0.98 -9.93 10.21
C LYS A 69 -0.02 -9.04 10.99
N GLY A 70 -0.55 -7.96 11.55
CA GLY A 70 0.20 -7.05 12.42
C GLY A 70 0.73 -7.77 13.66
N ILE A 71 1.56 -7.05 14.43
CA ILE A 71 2.02 -7.56 15.72
C ILE A 71 0.86 -7.45 16.73
N PRO A 72 0.52 -8.52 17.46
CA PRO A 72 -0.51 -8.46 18.48
C PRO A 72 -0.22 -7.36 19.53
N PRO A 73 -1.23 -6.61 19.97
CA PRO A 73 -1.06 -5.51 20.94
C PRO A 73 -0.54 -6.00 22.29
N GLU A 74 -0.69 -7.29 22.61
CA GLU A 74 -0.12 -7.93 23.80
C GLU A 74 1.42 -7.99 23.76
N ILE A 75 2.02 -7.93 22.57
CA ILE A 75 3.48 -7.94 22.38
C ILE A 75 4.02 -6.52 22.40
N VAL A 76 3.41 -5.61 21.63
CA VAL A 76 3.85 -4.22 21.54
C VAL A 76 2.67 -3.30 21.22
N GLU A 77 2.60 -2.20 21.96
CA GLU A 77 1.69 -1.09 21.71
C GLU A 77 2.54 0.18 21.49
N HIS A 78 2.25 0.93 20.43
CA HIS A 78 2.85 2.24 20.25
C HIS A 78 1.99 3.31 20.92
N ARG A 79 2.59 4.08 21.83
CA ARG A 79 1.95 5.22 22.47
C ARG A 79 2.54 6.52 21.93
N ILE A 80 1.65 7.42 21.53
CA ILE A 80 2.00 8.76 21.10
C ILE A 80 1.70 9.69 22.27
N ASP A 81 2.76 10.12 22.96
CA ASP A 81 2.62 11.07 24.06
C ASP A 81 2.32 12.48 23.53
N LEU A 82 1.33 13.13 24.11
CA LEU A 82 0.94 14.49 23.74
C LEU A 82 1.66 15.50 24.64
N LEU A 83 1.95 16.68 24.08
CA LEU A 83 2.48 17.79 24.89
C LEU A 83 1.46 18.23 25.96
N PRO A 84 1.90 18.74 27.12
CA PRO A 84 1.01 19.27 28.13
C PRO A 84 0.04 20.32 27.57
N ASN A 85 -1.22 20.27 28.00
CA ASN A 85 -2.30 21.17 27.58
C ASN A 85 -2.74 21.05 26.10
N THR A 86 -2.32 20.01 25.38
CA THR A 86 -2.81 19.74 24.03
C THR A 86 -4.31 19.43 24.05
N ARG A 87 -5.08 20.12 23.21
CA ARG A 87 -6.54 19.94 23.10
C ARG A 87 -6.91 19.13 21.86
N PRO A 88 -7.97 18.31 21.94
CA PRO A 88 -8.52 17.62 20.77
C PRO A 88 -8.92 18.60 19.67
N LEU A 89 -8.63 18.23 18.43
CA LEU A 89 -9.03 18.97 17.23
C LEU A 89 -10.04 18.16 16.42
N TRP A 90 -11.19 18.78 16.17
CA TRP A 90 -12.24 18.25 15.30
C TRP A 90 -12.26 19.00 13.99
N ASN A 91 -11.66 18.43 12.94
CA ASN A 91 -11.70 19.02 11.61
C ASN A 91 -12.90 18.49 10.82
N GLN A 92 -13.63 19.41 10.20
CA GLN A 92 -14.77 19.07 9.35
C GLN A 92 -14.31 18.26 8.12
N ARG A 93 -15.05 17.20 7.78
CA ARG A 93 -14.79 16.41 6.57
C ARG A 93 -14.96 17.25 5.29
N TYR A 94 -14.08 17.05 4.32
CA TYR A 94 -14.26 17.64 2.98
C TYR A 94 -15.39 16.96 2.22
N ARG A 95 -16.07 17.72 1.35
CA ARG A 95 -17.03 17.15 0.39
C ARG A 95 -16.26 16.41 -0.70
N LEU A 96 -16.54 15.11 -0.85
CA LEU A 96 -15.97 14.29 -1.92
C LEU A 96 -16.93 14.24 -3.11
N ASN A 97 -16.37 14.26 -4.33
CA ASN A 97 -17.12 13.89 -5.53
C ASN A 97 -17.63 12.44 -5.37
N PRO A 98 -18.87 12.12 -5.79
CA PRO A 98 -19.45 10.77 -5.68
C PRO A 98 -18.54 9.64 -6.18
N ASN A 99 -17.81 9.83 -7.27
CA ASN A 99 -16.87 8.82 -7.80
C ASN A 99 -15.75 8.52 -6.81
N TYR A 100 -15.17 9.57 -6.22
CA TYR A 100 -14.13 9.42 -5.22
C TYR A 100 -14.66 8.85 -3.90
N ALA A 101 -15.87 9.24 -3.50
CA ALA A 101 -16.51 8.71 -2.29
C ALA A 101 -16.71 7.19 -2.37
N GLU A 102 -17.14 6.67 -3.53
CA GLU A 102 -17.30 5.22 -3.73
C GLU A 102 -15.97 4.47 -3.64
N ARG A 103 -14.89 5.03 -4.22
CA ARG A 103 -13.55 4.42 -4.16
C ARG A 103 -12.98 4.44 -2.75
N VAL A 104 -13.11 5.57 -2.05
CA VAL A 104 -12.69 5.68 -0.64
C VAL A 104 -13.44 4.67 0.21
N LYS A 105 -14.76 4.51 0.01
CA LYS A 105 -15.55 3.51 0.72
C LYS A 105 -15.01 2.09 0.49
N LYS A 106 -14.76 1.70 -0.77
CA LYS A 106 -14.20 0.38 -1.10
C LYS A 106 -12.85 0.14 -0.41
N GLU A 107 -12.01 1.16 -0.30
CA GLU A 107 -10.72 1.01 0.39
C GLU A 107 -10.90 0.90 1.91
N LEU A 108 -11.79 1.72 2.51
CA LEU A 108 -12.14 1.60 3.93
C LEU A 108 -12.71 0.22 4.27
N ASP A 109 -13.59 -0.32 3.42
CA ASP A 109 -14.18 -1.66 3.61
C ASP A 109 -13.09 -2.74 3.68
N LYS A 110 -12.07 -2.68 2.79
CA LYS A 110 -10.92 -3.60 2.85
C LYS A 110 -10.11 -3.45 4.13
N LEU A 111 -9.84 -2.21 4.56
CA LEU A 111 -9.08 -1.94 5.79
C LEU A 111 -9.85 -2.40 7.04
N LEU A 112 -11.18 -2.28 7.03
CA LEU A 112 -12.07 -2.79 8.08
C LEU A 112 -12.08 -4.33 8.11
N GLU A 113 -12.19 -4.98 6.95
CA GLU A 113 -12.14 -6.44 6.83
C GLU A 113 -10.80 -7.00 7.35
N ALA A 114 -9.70 -6.33 7.02
CA ALA A 114 -8.36 -6.66 7.52
C ALA A 114 -8.11 -6.27 8.99
N ARG A 115 -9.08 -5.63 9.67
CA ARG A 115 -8.98 -5.16 11.05
C ARG A 115 -7.86 -4.15 11.31
N PHE A 116 -7.41 -3.43 10.28
CA PHE A 116 -6.43 -2.35 10.43
C PHE A 116 -7.04 -1.09 11.02
N ILE A 117 -8.32 -0.87 10.76
CA ILE A 117 -9.12 0.20 11.35
C ILE A 117 -10.38 -0.39 11.98
N TYR A 118 -10.99 0.36 12.88
CA TYR A 118 -12.23 -0.02 13.56
C TYR A 118 -13.10 1.23 13.79
N PRO A 119 -14.43 1.07 13.91
CA PRO A 119 -15.32 2.19 14.18
C PRO A 119 -15.13 2.73 15.61
N VAL A 120 -15.20 4.05 15.74
CA VAL A 120 -15.17 4.77 17.03
C VAL A 120 -16.40 5.66 17.09
N GLU A 121 -17.20 5.55 18.17
CA GLU A 121 -18.49 6.25 18.28
C GLU A 121 -18.34 7.75 18.56
N THR A 122 -17.44 8.12 19.47
CA THR A 122 -17.25 9.52 19.91
C THR A 122 -15.78 9.93 19.86
N PRO A 123 -15.21 10.14 18.66
CA PRO A 123 -13.81 10.50 18.52
C PRO A 123 -13.58 11.95 18.98
N ALA A 124 -12.65 12.13 19.94
CA ALA A 124 -12.18 13.46 20.32
C ALA A 124 -11.37 14.13 19.20
N TRP A 125 -10.73 13.32 18.34
CA TRP A 125 -9.87 13.78 17.25
C TRP A 125 -10.46 13.38 15.91
N LEU A 126 -10.59 14.33 14.98
CA LEU A 126 -10.99 14.02 13.60
C LEU A 126 -10.13 14.77 12.60
N SER A 127 -9.65 14.02 11.61
CA SER A 127 -8.89 14.53 10.46
C SER A 127 -9.64 14.18 9.18
N PRO A 128 -9.72 15.11 8.21
CA PRO A 128 -10.44 14.87 6.98
C PRO A 128 -9.68 13.89 6.07
N ILE A 129 -10.42 13.07 5.31
CA ILE A 129 -9.84 12.22 4.27
C ILE A 129 -9.52 13.09 3.05
N VAL A 130 -8.29 12.97 2.57
CA VAL A 130 -7.81 13.63 1.34
C VAL A 130 -7.51 12.56 0.29
N VAL A 131 -8.10 12.72 -0.89
CA VAL A 131 -7.88 11.82 -2.02
C VAL A 131 -6.70 12.31 -2.84
N VAL A 132 -5.72 11.42 -3.06
CA VAL A 132 -4.53 11.72 -3.86
C VAL A 132 -4.44 10.71 -4.98
N LEU A 133 -4.36 11.19 -6.22
CA LEU A 133 -4.12 10.34 -7.37
C LEU A 133 -2.66 9.88 -7.37
N LYS A 134 -2.45 8.56 -7.48
CA LYS A 134 -1.13 7.99 -7.71
C LYS A 134 -0.66 8.32 -9.13
N LYS A 135 0.65 8.28 -9.36
CA LYS A 135 1.27 8.58 -10.67
C LYS A 135 0.72 7.75 -11.83
N ASN A 136 0.19 6.56 -11.55
CA ASN A 136 -0.45 5.66 -12.53
C ASN A 136 -1.94 5.98 -12.76
N GLY A 137 -2.43 7.12 -12.28
CA GLY A 137 -3.83 7.56 -12.41
C GLY A 137 -4.83 6.80 -11.53
N LYS A 138 -4.36 5.86 -10.70
CA LYS A 138 -5.21 5.13 -9.76
C LYS A 138 -5.43 5.95 -8.48
N LEU A 139 -6.60 5.78 -7.87
CA LEU A 139 -6.77 6.05 -6.43
C LEU A 139 -6.19 4.88 -5.66
#